data_AF-A0A534KS05-F1
#
_entry.id   AF-A0A534KS05-F1
#
_cell.length_a   1.000
_cell.length_b   1.000
_cell.length_c   1.000
_cell.angle_alpha   90.00
_cell.angle_beta   90.00
_cell.angle_gamma   90.00
#
_symmetry.space_group_name_H-M   'P 1'
#
loop_
_entity.id
_entity.type
_entity.pdbx_description
1 polymer ?
#
loop_
_entity_poly.entity_id
_entity_poly.type
_entity_poly.pdbx_seq_one_letter_code
_entity_poly.pdbx_strand_id
1 'polypeptide(L)' 'MEKDPVCGMTVDPKRAAGSSVYKGRTFYFCSSGCKASFDRNPAQFAK' A
#
# COMPACT_ATOMS: atom_id res chain seq x y z
N MET A 1 -1.64 2.88 -12.39
CA MET A 1 -1.92 1.70 -11.55
C MET A 1 -0.70 1.50 -10.68
N GLU A 2 -0.88 1.41 -9.36
CA GLU A 2 0.20 1.19 -8.41
C GLU A 2 0.20 -0.24 -7.93
N LYS A 3 1.34 -0.73 -7.46
CA LYS A 3 1.46 -2.09 -6.97
C LYS A 3 1.36 -2.07 -5.46
N ASP A 4 0.42 -2.81 -4.92
CA ASP A 4 0.34 -3.03 -3.47
C ASP A 4 1.64 -3.71 -3.02
N PRO A 5 2.45 -3.08 -2.16
CA PRO A 5 3.75 -3.61 -1.77
C PRO A 5 3.65 -4.80 -0.81
N VAL A 6 2.45 -5.07 -0.25
CA VAL A 6 2.21 -6.19 0.67
C VAL A 6 1.84 -7.45 -0.11
N CYS A 7 0.86 -7.37 -1.00
CA CYS A 7 0.38 -8.55 -1.75
C CYS A 7 0.90 -8.62 -3.19
N GLY A 8 1.52 -7.56 -3.71
CA GLY A 8 1.99 -7.47 -5.08
C GLY A 8 0.89 -7.26 -6.12
N MET A 9 -0.36 -7.09 -5.69
CA MET A 9 -1.50 -6.90 -6.59
C MET A 9 -1.49 -5.49 -7.18
N THR A 10 -1.86 -5.37 -8.45
CA THR A 10 -2.03 -4.07 -9.10
C THR A 10 -3.31 -3.41 -8.60
N VAL A 11 -3.17 -2.25 -7.99
CA VAL A 11 -4.22 -1.40 -7.44
C VAL A 11 -4.37 -0.15 -8.27
N ASP A 12 -5.60 0.24 -8.56
CA ASP A 12 -5.86 1.55 -9.13
C ASP A 12 -5.93 2.59 -8.00
N PRO A 13 -5.10 3.65 -7.99
CA PRO A 13 -5.15 4.70 -6.98
C PRO A 13 -6.54 5.31 -6.78
N LYS A 14 -7.35 5.36 -7.85
CA LYS A 14 -8.73 5.89 -7.81
C LYS A 14 -9.74 4.92 -7.20
N ARG A 15 -9.41 3.63 -7.09
CA ARG A 15 -10.26 2.57 -6.53
C ARG A 15 -9.60 1.83 -5.36
N ALA A 16 -8.48 2.34 -4.86
CA ALA A 16 -7.74 1.71 -3.79
C ALA A 16 -8.62 1.62 -2.53
N ALA A 17 -8.63 0.45 -1.89
CA ALA A 17 -9.36 0.29 -0.63
C ALA A 17 -8.69 1.04 0.52
N GLY A 18 -7.41 1.37 0.39
CA GLY A 18 -6.69 2.22 1.33
C GLY A 18 -5.41 2.79 0.74
N SER A 19 -4.88 3.83 1.39
CA SER A 19 -3.57 4.39 1.09
C SER A 19 -2.82 4.77 2.38
N SER A 20 -1.50 4.84 2.30
CA SER A 20 -0.61 5.35 3.35
C SER A 20 0.50 6.17 2.73
N VAL A 21 0.87 7.27 3.38
CA VAL A 21 2.03 8.06 2.98
C VAL A 21 3.21 7.65 3.83
N TYR A 22 4.28 7.18 3.19
CA TYR A 22 5.52 6.78 3.87
C TYR A 22 6.73 7.38 3.14
N LYS A 23 7.60 8.07 3.86
CA LYS A 23 8.77 8.80 3.31
C LYS A 23 8.42 9.74 2.14
N GLY A 24 7.26 10.40 2.21
CA GLY A 24 6.79 11.31 1.15
C GLY A 24 6.28 10.61 -0.12
N ARG A 25 6.17 9.27 -0.13
CA ARG A 25 5.52 8.49 -1.18
C ARG A 25 4.17 7.98 -0.72
N THR A 26 3.16 8.10 -1.57
CA THR A 26 1.83 7.52 -1.32
C THR A 26 1.82 6.08 -1.83
N PHE A 27 1.52 5.14 -0.96
CA PHE A 27 1.32 3.73 -1.29
C PHE A 27 -0.17 3.42 -1.27
N TYR A 28 -0.61 2.58 -2.21
CA TYR A 28 -2.01 2.20 -2.36
C TYR A 28 -2.18 0.70 -2.12
N PHE A 29 -3.27 0.34 -1.47
CA PHE A 29 -3.53 -1.02 -1.01
C PHE A 29 -4.84 -1.56 -1.58
N CYS A 30 -4.84 -2.85 -1.91
CA CYS A 30 -6.00 -3.54 -2.48
C CYS A 30 -7.08 -3.78 -1.42
N SER A 31 -6.68 -3.77 -0.14
CA SER A 31 -7.54 -4.07 0.99
C SER A 31 -7.04 -3.36 2.25
N SER A 32 -7.94 -3.17 3.21
CA SER A 32 -7.63 -2.65 4.55
C SER A 32 -6.60 -3.54 5.28
N GLY A 33 -6.61 -4.85 5.01
CA GLY A 33 -5.64 -5.79 5.57
C GLY A 33 -4.22 -5.53 5.07
N CYS A 34 -4.04 -5.25 3.78
CA CYS A 34 -2.74 -4.86 3.24
C CYS A 34 -2.27 -3.52 3.81
N LYS A 35 -3.17 -2.53 3.96
CA LYS A 35 -2.84 -1.28 4.64
C LYS A 35 -2.37 -1.52 6.08
N ALA A 36 -3.07 -2.36 6.86
CA ALA A 36 -2.69 -2.64 8.24
C ALA A 36 -1.33 -3.37 8.35
N SER A 37 -1.06 -4.32 7.45
CA SER A 37 0.24 -4.99 7.36
C SER A 37 1.35 -4.00 6.99
N PHE A 38 1.08 -3.10 6.05
CA PHE A 38 2.02 -2.05 5.69
C PHE A 38 2.28 -1.09 6.85
N ASP A 39 1.24 -0.59 7.52
CA ASP A 39 1.39 0.34 8.65
C ASP A 39 2.13 -0.31 9.84
N ARG A 40 2.03 -1.64 10.00
CA ARG A 40 2.80 -2.39 11.00
C ARG A 40 4.29 -2.43 10.72
N ASN A 41 4.69 -2.53 9.45
CA ASN A 41 6.11 -2.61 9.10
C ASN A 41 6.42 -1.97 7.73
N PRO A 42 6.23 -0.65 7.59
CA PRO A 42 6.27 -0.01 6.28
C PRO A 42 7.68 -0.03 5.69
N ALA A 43 8.72 -0.07 6.51
CA ALA A 43 10.11 -0.20 6.08
C ALA A 43 10.39 -1.52 5.33
N GLN A 44 9.67 -2.60 5.64
CA GLN A 44 9.84 -3.90 4.98
C GLN A 44 9.24 -3.91 3.58
N PHE A 45 8.14 -3.17 3.39
CA PHE A 45 7.36 -3.16 2.15
C PHE A 45 7.70 -1.96 1.25
N ALA A 46 8.06 -0.81 1.83
CA ALA A 46 8.44 0.41 1.11
C ALA A 46 9.91 0.39 0.68
N LYS A 47 10.27 -0.61 -0.12
CA LYS A 47 11.59 -0.75 -0.73
C LYS A 47 11.76 0.16 -1.95
#